data_AF-A0A554RIQ4-F1
#
_entry.id   AF-A0A554RIQ4-F1
#
_cell.length_a   1.000
_cell.length_b   1.000
_cell.length_c   1.000
_cell.angle_alpha   90.00
_cell.angle_beta   90.00
_cell.angle_gamma   90.00
#
_symmetry.space_group_name_H-M   'P 1'
#
loop_
_entity.id
_entity.type
_entity.pdbx_description
1 polymer ?
#
loop_
_entity_poly.entity_id
_entity_poly.type
_entity_poly.pdbx_seq_one_letter_code
_entity_poly.pdbx_strand_id
1 'polypeptide(L)'
;MSYLAPLFIHLLCAAFWVGGMAVMHFAVRPAAVATLEPPLRLRMMAATLRRFFIGVDASVTLLFVSGFAMILATGGFRAVHWRVEAMMGIALVMAAIYVYIRASVFRALRRAVDDNAWPVAAARLNTVRQLVTLNLALGVVVFAVAVMGRGG
;
A
#
# COMPACT_ATOMS: atom_id res chain seq x y z
N MET A 1 -10.53 28.34 -0.07
CA MET A 1 -10.64 27.34 -1.17
C MET A 1 -9.39 26.47 -1.35
N SER A 2 -8.35 26.61 -0.51
CA SER A 2 -7.03 25.96 -0.65
C SER A 2 -6.91 24.56 -0.01
N TYR A 3 -7.88 24.10 0.77
CA TYR A 3 -7.85 22.79 1.46
C TYR A 3 -8.43 21.63 0.63
N LEU A 4 -9.32 21.91 -0.32
CA LEU A 4 -10.02 20.87 -1.08
C LEU A 4 -9.09 20.14 -2.06
N ALA A 5 -8.16 20.85 -2.69
CA ALA A 5 -7.20 20.25 -3.62
C ALA A 5 -6.25 19.25 -2.93
N PRO A 6 -5.56 19.57 -1.82
CA PRO A 6 -4.71 18.60 -1.12
C PRO A 6 -5.53 17.45 -0.54
N LEU A 7 -6.75 17.69 -0.05
CA LEU A 7 -7.65 16.62 0.39
C LEU A 7 -7.99 15.66 -0.75
N PHE A 8 -8.33 16.17 -1.93
CA PHE A 8 -8.64 15.36 -3.10
C PHE A 8 -7.45 14.48 -3.51
N ILE A 9 -6.26 15.07 -3.60
CA ILE A 9 -5.01 14.34 -3.89
C ILE A 9 -4.75 13.27 -2.83
N HIS A 10 -4.91 13.62 -1.55
CA HIS A 10 -4.71 12.69 -0.43
C HIS A 10 -5.63 11.47 -0.53
N LEU A 11 -6.92 11.70 -0.79
CA LEU A 11 -7.91 10.64 -0.93
C LEU A 11 -7.65 9.77 -2.17
N LEU A 12 -7.25 10.37 -3.30
CA LEU A 12 -6.87 9.59 -4.49
C LEU A 12 -5.67 8.69 -4.22
N CYS A 13 -4.65 9.19 -3.53
CA CYS A 13 -3.47 8.39 -3.17
C CYS A 13 -3.83 7.25 -2.21
N ALA A 14 -4.67 7.53 -1.21
CA ALA A 14 -5.15 6.51 -0.26
C ALA A 14 -5.99 5.45 -0.98
N ALA A 15 -6.90 5.86 -1.86
CA ALA A 15 -7.73 4.96 -2.65
C ALA A 15 -6.90 4.10 -3.62
N PHE A 16 -5.91 4.69 -4.30
CA PHE A 16 -5.02 3.94 -5.18
C PHE A 16 -4.22 2.88 -4.40
N TRP A 17 -3.67 3.26 -3.23
CA TRP A 17 -2.87 2.35 -2.44
C TRP A 17 -3.71 1.19 -1.88
N VAL A 18 -4.81 1.49 -1.17
CA VAL A 18 -5.65 0.47 -0.54
C VAL A 18 -6.43 -0.34 -1.59
N GLY A 19 -7.05 0.34 -2.55
CA GLY A 19 -7.79 -0.29 -3.64
C GLY A 19 -6.88 -1.15 -4.53
N GLY A 20 -5.66 -0.68 -4.82
CA GLY A 20 -4.67 -1.46 -5.55
C GLY A 20 -4.26 -2.75 -4.83
N MET A 21 -4.07 -2.69 -3.50
CA MET A 21 -3.81 -3.89 -2.69
C MET A 21 -4.98 -4.89 -2.76
N ALA A 22 -6.22 -4.39 -2.71
CA ALA A 22 -7.42 -5.22 -2.84
C ALA A 22 -7.50 -5.88 -4.23
N VAL A 23 -7.29 -5.12 -5.32
CA VAL A 23 -7.27 -5.65 -6.70
C VAL A 23 -6.22 -6.76 -6.85
N MET A 24 -5.02 -6.57 -6.28
CA MET A 24 -3.97 -7.59 -6.32
C MET A 24 -4.37 -8.89 -5.61
N HIS A 25 -5.14 -8.81 -4.52
CA HIS A 25 -5.56 -9.96 -3.72
C HIS A 25 -6.77 -10.69 -4.31
N PHE A 26 -7.80 -9.93 -4.71
CA PHE A 26 -9.10 -10.48 -5.08
C PHE A 26 -9.27 -10.72 -6.58
N ALA A 27 -8.52 -10.02 -7.43
CA ALA A 27 -8.65 -10.17 -8.89
C ALA A 27 -7.38 -10.76 -9.52
N VAL A 28 -6.25 -10.08 -9.37
CA VAL A 28 -5.01 -10.42 -10.12
C VAL A 28 -4.49 -11.79 -9.73
N ARG A 29 -4.37 -12.08 -8.43
CA ARG A 29 -3.84 -13.37 -7.97
C ARG A 29 -4.75 -14.55 -8.35
N PRO A 30 -6.07 -14.55 -8.08
CA PRO A 30 -6.94 -15.64 -8.49
C PRO A 30 -6.90 -15.88 -10.00
N ALA A 31 -6.92 -14.82 -10.81
CA ALA A 31 -6.78 -14.92 -12.26
C ALA A 31 -5.44 -15.57 -12.65
N ALA A 32 -4.34 -15.14 -12.05
CA ALA A 32 -3.01 -15.70 -12.32
C ALA A 32 -2.87 -17.16 -11.88
N VAL A 33 -3.55 -17.57 -10.80
CA VAL A 33 -3.58 -18.98 -10.35
C VAL A 33 -4.40 -19.85 -11.30
N ALA A 34 -5.52 -19.33 -11.81
CA ALA A 34 -6.42 -20.06 -12.70
C ALA A 34 -5.89 -20.21 -14.14
N THR A 35 -5.08 -19.27 -14.61
CA THR A 35 -4.71 -19.17 -16.03
C THR A 35 -3.25 -19.44 -16.35
N LEU A 36 -2.35 -19.45 -15.36
CA LEU A 36 -0.90 -19.55 -15.59
C LEU A 36 -0.29 -20.72 -14.83
N GLU A 37 0.62 -21.42 -15.51
CA GLU A 37 1.50 -22.42 -14.91
C GLU A 37 2.40 -21.81 -13.81
N PRO A 38 2.89 -22.62 -12.86
CA PRO A 38 3.57 -22.10 -11.67
C PRO A 38 4.76 -21.16 -11.95
N PRO A 39 5.70 -21.44 -12.88
CA PRO A 39 6.82 -20.54 -13.17
C PRO A 39 6.37 -19.24 -13.86
N LEU A 40 5.45 -19.34 -14.83
CA LEU A 40 4.94 -18.20 -15.58
C LEU A 40 4.14 -17.26 -14.67
N ARG A 41 3.36 -17.82 -13.74
CA ARG A 41 2.65 -17.10 -12.69
C ARG A 41 3.59 -16.28 -11.82
N LEU A 42 4.73 -16.84 -11.39
CA LEU A 42 5.71 -16.14 -10.56
C LEU A 42 6.35 -14.97 -11.31
N ARG A 43 6.72 -15.18 -12.58
CA ARG A 43 7.26 -14.13 -13.47
C ARG A 43 6.25 -13.00 -13.67
N MET A 44 5.01 -13.33 -14.00
CA MET A 44 3.93 -12.36 -14.17
C MET A 44 3.70 -11.56 -12.89
N MET A 45 3.57 -12.24 -11.74
CA MET A 45 3.35 -11.57 -10.45
C MET A 45 4.51 -10.65 -10.07
N ALA A 46 5.76 -11.07 -10.27
CA ALA A 46 6.93 -10.23 -10.01
C ALA A 46 6.93 -8.98 -10.91
N ALA A 47 6.59 -9.13 -12.19
CA ALA A 47 6.51 -8.03 -13.15
C ALA A 47 5.35 -7.07 -12.84
N THR A 48 4.20 -7.59 -12.39
CA THR A 48 3.04 -6.80 -11.98
C THR A 48 3.34 -6.03 -10.70
N LEU A 49 3.87 -6.70 -9.68
CA LEU A 49 4.28 -6.06 -8.42
C LEU A 49 5.32 -4.96 -8.64
N ARG A 50 6.26 -5.13 -9.58
CA ARG A 50 7.22 -4.09 -9.94
C ARG A 50 6.52 -2.78 -10.37
N ARG A 51 5.57 -2.89 -11.29
CA ARG A 51 4.84 -1.73 -11.83
C ARG A 51 3.92 -1.13 -10.78
N PHE A 52 3.23 -1.98 -10.03
CA PHE A 52 2.37 -1.55 -8.94
C PHE A 52 3.15 -0.79 -7.87
N PHE A 53 4.31 -1.29 -7.43
CA PHE A 53 5.10 -0.61 -6.41
C PHE A 53 5.60 0.75 -6.84
N ILE A 54 5.96 0.99 -8.10
CA ILE A 54 6.31 2.34 -8.60
C ILE A 54 5.14 3.32 -8.40
N GLY A 55 3.91 2.89 -8.72
CA GLY A 55 2.72 3.70 -8.48
C GLY A 55 2.43 3.91 -6.99
N VAL A 56 2.67 2.89 -6.16
CA VAL A 56 2.52 2.99 -4.71
C VAL A 56 3.55 3.94 -4.12
N ASP A 57 4.81 3.94 -4.57
CA ASP A 57 5.82 4.89 -4.10
C ASP A 57 5.35 6.34 -4.31
N ALA A 58 4.91 6.66 -5.53
CA ALA A 58 4.39 7.97 -5.86
C ALA A 58 3.17 8.33 -4.99
N SER A 59 2.25 7.37 -4.82
CA SER A 59 1.03 7.56 -4.01
C SER A 59 1.36 7.78 -2.54
N VAL A 60 2.26 6.98 -1.95
CA VAL A 60 2.67 7.10 -0.54
C VAL A 60 3.36 8.44 -0.31
N THR A 61 4.29 8.84 -1.18
CA THR A 61 4.97 10.14 -1.08
C THR A 61 3.97 11.29 -1.16
N LEU A 62 3.08 11.29 -2.14
CA LEU A 62 2.05 12.34 -2.29
C LEU A 62 1.06 12.35 -1.12
N LEU A 63 0.70 11.18 -0.59
CA LEU A 63 -0.17 11.03 0.57
C LEU A 63 0.44 11.70 1.82
N PHE A 64 1.72 11.46 2.11
CA PHE A 64 2.40 12.12 3.22
C PHE A 64 2.54 13.62 2.99
N VAL A 65 2.99 14.06 1.80
CA VAL A 65 3.17 15.49 1.49
C VAL A 65 1.84 16.24 1.64
N SER A 66 0.76 15.71 1.06
CA SER A 66 -0.58 16.30 1.19
C SER A 66 -1.09 16.26 2.63
N GLY A 67 -0.85 15.18 3.37
CA GLY A 67 -1.22 15.05 4.78
C GLY A 67 -0.55 16.09 5.67
N PHE A 68 0.77 16.26 5.55
CA PHE A 68 1.51 17.29 6.27
C PHE A 68 1.08 18.70 5.87
N ALA A 69 0.86 18.96 4.58
CA ALA A 69 0.37 20.25 4.11
C ALA A 69 -1.01 20.60 4.72
N MET A 70 -1.92 19.62 4.80
CA MET A 70 -3.21 19.80 5.47
C MET A 70 -3.05 20.10 6.96
N ILE A 71 -2.21 19.36 7.69
CA ILE A 71 -1.96 19.57 9.12
C ILE A 71 -1.43 20.98 9.39
N LEU A 72 -0.45 21.43 8.61
CA LEU A 72 0.12 22.78 8.71
C LEU A 72 -0.93 23.86 8.42
N ALA A 73 -1.78 23.64 7.41
CA ALA A 73 -2.85 24.58 7.04
C ALA A 73 -3.94 24.72 8.11
N THR A 74 -4.18 23.69 8.94
CA THR A 74 -5.14 23.72 10.07
C THR A 74 -4.57 24.26 11.38
N GLY A 75 -3.37 24.87 11.39
CA GLY A 75 -2.76 25.43 12.60
C GLY A 75 -1.75 24.52 13.30
N GLY A 76 -1.27 23.48 12.60
CA GLY A 76 -0.21 22.57 13.08
C GLY A 76 -0.73 21.48 14.02
N PHE A 77 0.15 20.56 14.41
CA PHE A 77 -0.17 19.37 15.21
C PHE A 77 -0.90 19.65 16.54
N ARG A 78 -0.78 20.86 17.09
CA ARG A 78 -1.46 21.26 18.35
C ARG A 78 -2.97 21.49 18.19
N ALA A 79 -3.43 21.76 16.98
CA ALA A 79 -4.86 21.95 16.66
C ALA A 79 -5.52 20.67 16.12
N VAL A 80 -4.75 19.59 16.02
CA VAL A 80 -5.16 18.36 15.36
C VAL A 80 -5.82 17.41 16.36
N HIS A 81 -7.04 16.97 16.06
CA HIS A 81 -7.74 15.97 16.87
C HIS A 81 -6.98 14.63 16.89
N TRP A 82 -7.12 13.88 17.99
CA TRP A 82 -6.56 12.54 18.22
C TRP A 82 -6.71 11.56 17.03
N ARG A 83 -7.74 11.76 16.21
CA ARG A 83 -8.04 10.96 15.01
C ARG A 83 -6.93 11.01 13.97
N VAL A 84 -6.38 12.19 13.71
CA VAL A 84 -5.32 12.35 12.71
C VAL A 84 -3.99 11.81 13.23
N GLU A 85 -3.75 11.89 14.55
CA GLU A 85 -2.61 11.22 15.18
C GLU A 85 -2.73 9.70 15.05
N ALA A 86 -3.92 9.14 15.29
CA ALA A 86 -4.19 7.72 15.06
C ALA A 86 -4.00 7.32 13.59
N MET A 87 -4.55 8.10 12.65
CA MET A 87 -4.38 7.86 11.21
C MET A 87 -2.90 7.94 10.80
N MET A 88 -2.14 8.91 11.32
CA MET A 88 -0.70 9.05 11.07
C MET A 88 0.08 7.86 11.64
N GLY A 89 -0.23 7.45 12.87
CA GLY A 89 0.40 6.29 13.52
C GLY A 89 0.19 5.01 12.70
N ILE A 90 -1.04 4.76 12.24
CA ILE A 90 -1.33 3.60 11.39
C ILE A 90 -0.63 3.75 10.03
N ALA A 91 -0.67 4.92 9.41
CA ALA A 91 -0.01 5.18 8.13
C ALA A 91 1.51 4.96 8.20
N LEU A 92 2.15 5.32 9.31
CA LEU A 92 3.58 5.06 9.55
C LEU A 92 3.88 3.56 9.65
N VAL A 93 3.04 2.80 10.37
CA VAL A 93 3.17 1.33 10.43
C VAL A 93 2.99 0.71 9.04
N MET A 94 1.97 1.14 8.30
CA MET A 94 1.73 0.71 6.92
C MET A 94 2.90 1.02 5.99
N ALA A 95 3.48 2.22 6.12
CA ALA A 95 4.64 2.64 5.35
C ALA A 95 5.89 1.82 5.71
N ALA A 96 6.13 1.53 6.99
CA ALA A 96 7.24 0.69 7.44
C ALA A 96 7.12 -0.74 6.87
N ILE A 97 5.93 -1.34 6.92
CA ILE A 97 5.65 -2.64 6.29
C ILE A 97 5.94 -2.57 4.79
N TYR A 98 5.46 -1.54 4.11
CA TYR A 98 5.68 -1.36 2.68
C TYR A 98 7.16 -1.21 2.32
N VAL A 99 7.92 -0.39 3.05
CA VAL A 99 9.36 -0.22 2.85
C VAL A 99 10.08 -1.55 3.05
N TYR A 100 9.73 -2.33 4.07
CA TYR A 100 10.31 -3.66 4.29
C TYR A 100 10.00 -4.63 3.13
N ILE A 101 8.75 -4.65 2.64
CA ILE A 101 8.37 -5.44 1.45
C ILE A 101 9.25 -5.03 0.27
N ARG A 102 9.38 -3.74 0.00
CA ARG A 102 10.06 -3.21 -1.20
C ARG A 102 11.57 -3.41 -1.14
N ALA A 103 12.20 -3.10 -0.01
CA ALA A 103 13.65 -3.14 0.15
C ALA A 103 14.19 -4.57 0.26
N SER A 104 13.47 -5.45 0.96
CA SER A 104 13.94 -6.81 1.28
C SER A 104 13.21 -7.88 0.45
N VAL A 105 11.92 -8.08 0.71
CA VAL A 105 11.18 -9.24 0.22
C VAL A 105 11.04 -9.23 -1.30
N PHE A 106 10.71 -8.08 -1.89
CA PHE A 106 10.53 -7.93 -3.32
C PHE A 106 11.85 -8.04 -4.08
N ARG A 107 12.94 -7.49 -3.53
CA ARG A 107 14.27 -7.64 -4.11
C ARG A 107 14.70 -9.11 -4.12
N ALA A 108 14.45 -9.84 -3.04
CA ALA A 108 14.70 -11.27 -2.95
C ALA A 108 13.82 -12.09 -3.91
N LEU A 109 12.54 -11.74 -4.04
CA LEU A 109 11.62 -12.36 -5.00
C LEU A 109 12.15 -12.23 -6.43
N ARG A 110 12.55 -11.01 -6.83
CA ARG A 110 13.07 -10.75 -8.18
C ARG A 110 14.32 -11.57 -8.47
N ARG A 111 15.30 -11.56 -7.56
CA ARG A 111 16.51 -12.38 -7.69
C ARG A 111 16.17 -13.86 -7.85
N ALA A 112 15.28 -14.40 -7.02
CA ALA A 112 14.86 -15.80 -7.13
C ALA A 112 14.14 -16.13 -8.45
N VAL A 113 13.42 -15.18 -9.04
CA VAL A 113 12.81 -15.35 -10.37
C VAL A 113 13.86 -15.31 -11.48
N ASP A 114 14.84 -14.41 -11.38
CA ASP A 114 15.94 -14.27 -12.34
C ASP A 114 16.85 -15.51 -12.32
N ASP A 115 17.10 -16.07 -11.14
CA ASP A 115 17.89 -17.30 -10.92
C ASP A 115 17.10 -18.60 -11.18
N ASN A 116 15.83 -18.50 -11.60
CA ASN A 116 14.91 -19.63 -11.77
C ASN A 116 14.74 -20.51 -10.52
N ALA A 117 14.99 -19.97 -9.33
CA ALA A 117 14.81 -20.63 -8.04
C ALA A 117 13.33 -20.60 -7.61
N TRP A 118 12.48 -21.35 -8.34
CA TRP A 118 11.02 -21.32 -8.20
C TRP A 118 10.47 -21.56 -6.77
N PRO A 119 10.99 -22.51 -5.97
CA PRO A 119 10.51 -22.71 -4.61
C PRO A 119 10.77 -21.48 -3.72
N VAL A 120 11.94 -20.86 -3.87
CA VAL A 120 12.32 -19.65 -3.12
C VAL A 120 11.46 -18.47 -3.57
N ALA A 121 11.25 -18.30 -4.88
CA ALA A 121 10.39 -17.26 -5.42
C ALA A 121 8.93 -17.41 -4.92
N ALA A 122 8.39 -18.63 -4.89
CA ALA A 122 7.06 -18.89 -4.35
C ALA A 122 6.94 -18.54 -2.87
N ALA A 123 7.94 -18.91 -2.05
CA ALA A 123 7.97 -18.57 -0.64
C ALA A 123 8.00 -17.04 -0.42
N ARG A 124 8.85 -16.32 -1.16
CA ARG A 124 8.94 -14.85 -1.07
C ARG A 124 7.64 -14.17 -1.54
N LEU A 125 7.02 -14.66 -2.60
CA LEU A 125 5.73 -14.14 -3.05
C LEU A 125 4.64 -14.36 -1.98
N ASN A 126 4.65 -15.48 -1.27
CA ASN A 126 3.72 -15.71 -0.16
C ASN A 126 3.97 -14.74 1.01
N THR A 127 5.23 -14.42 1.33
CA THR A 127 5.56 -13.39 2.32
C THR A 127 5.04 -12.01 1.90
N VAL A 128 5.21 -11.63 0.63
CA VAL A 128 4.63 -10.38 0.09
C VAL A 128 3.12 -10.39 0.29
N ARG A 129 2.44 -11.49 -0.05
CA ARG A 129 0.98 -11.62 0.12
C ARG A 129 0.55 -11.39 1.57
N GLN A 130 1.17 -12.05 2.53
CA GLN A 130 0.81 -11.93 3.95
C GLN A 130 0.98 -10.49 4.45
N LEU A 131 2.11 -9.86 4.13
CA LEU A 131 2.37 -8.48 4.54
C LEU A 131 1.44 -7.48 3.86
N VAL A 132 1.12 -7.66 2.57
CA VAL A 132 0.15 -6.81 1.88
C VAL A 132 -1.27 -7.05 2.39
N THR A 133 -1.64 -8.28 2.79
CA THR A 133 -2.93 -8.55 3.44
C THR A 133 -3.05 -7.81 4.77
N LEU A 134 -2.01 -7.86 5.60
CA LEU A 134 -1.95 -7.08 6.84
C LEU A 134 -2.08 -5.58 6.56
N ASN A 135 -1.33 -5.09 5.56
CA ASN A 135 -1.34 -3.68 5.18
C ASN A 135 -2.72 -3.24 4.65
N LEU A 136 -3.41 -4.11 3.90
CA LEU A 136 -4.78 -3.88 3.46
C LEU A 136 -5.76 -3.78 4.63
N ALA A 137 -5.65 -4.68 5.62
CA ALA A 137 -6.47 -4.62 6.83
C ALA A 137 -6.27 -3.30 7.60
N LEU A 138 -5.01 -2.88 7.78
CA LEU A 138 -4.69 -1.59 8.37
C LEU A 138 -5.29 -0.42 7.56
N GLY A 139 -5.22 -0.47 6.23
CA GLY A 139 -5.82 0.53 5.35
C GLY A 139 -7.34 0.65 5.51
N VAL A 140 -8.04 -0.48 5.69
CA VAL A 140 -9.48 -0.48 5.98
C VAL A 140 -9.76 0.16 7.35
N VAL A 141 -8.94 -0.13 8.37
CA VAL A 141 -9.04 0.52 9.69
C VAL A 141 -8.84 2.03 9.58
N VAL A 142 -7.89 2.51 8.78
CA VAL A 142 -7.68 3.95 8.54
C VAL A 142 -8.94 4.59 7.95
N PHE A 143 -9.60 3.95 6.99
CA PHE A 143 -10.87 4.47 6.44
C PHE A 143 -11.99 4.47 7.48
N ALA A 144 -12.10 3.44 8.32
CA ALA A 144 -13.08 3.42 9.40
C ALA A 144 -12.87 4.57 10.39
N VAL A 145 -11.63 4.82 10.81
CA VAL A 145 -11.26 5.95 11.69
C VAL A 145 -11.59 7.29 11.02
N ALA A 146 -11.32 7.42 9.72
CA ALA A 146 -11.64 8.64 8.97
C ALA A 146 -13.15 8.92 8.87
N VAL A 147 -13.98 7.88 8.71
CA VAL A 147 -15.45 8.01 8.60
C VAL A 147 -16.09 8.29 9.96
N MET A 148 -15.71 7.55 11.01
CA MET A 148 -16.22 7.78 12.37
C MET A 148 -15.96 9.22 12.84
N GLY A 149 -14.90 9.86 12.34
CA GLY A 149 -14.59 11.26 12.63
C GLY A 149 -15.47 12.31 11.92
N ARG A 150 -16.31 11.94 10.96
CA ARG A 150 -17.20 12.89 10.26
C ARG A 150 -18.65 12.83 10.75
N GLY A 151 -19.03 11.75 11.44
CA GLY A 151 -20.39 11.49 11.90
C GLY A 151 -20.71 11.91 13.34
N GLY A 152 -19.76 12.54 14.04
CA GLY A 152 -19.94 13.11 15.38
C GLY A 152 -19.18 14.43 15.49
#